data_AF-A0A4S3FNG7-F1
#
_entry.id   AF-A0A4S3FNG7-F1
#
_cell.length_a   1.000
_cell.length_b   1.000
_cell.length_c   1.000
_cell.angle_alpha   90.00
_cell.angle_beta   90.00
_cell.angle_gamma   90.00
#
_symmetry.space_group_name_H-M   'P 1'
#
loop_
_entity.id
_entity.type
_entity.pdbx_description
1 polymer ?
#
loop_
_entity_poly.entity_id
_entity_poly.type
_entity_poly.pdbx_seq_one_letter_code
_entity_poly.pdbx_strand_id
1 'polypeptide(L)'
;MSKHVPIRMAATALGVSTSMLRRWEASGRLAPLRTEGGQRRYDLAAFRSGLAHAAPAPRRTIAYARACSHDQRADLERQKQVLERYCAWLYDSRSCRNQKPIEGVRQAVQEAQC
;
A
#
# COMPACT_ATOMS: atom_id res chain seq x y z
N MET A 1 14.97 -14.32 20.88
CA MET A 1 15.89 -13.34 21.51
C MET A 1 15.84 -12.04 20.71
N SER A 2 15.27 -10.97 21.28
CA SER A 2 15.14 -9.66 20.64
C SER A 2 16.49 -8.94 20.64
N LYS A 3 17.18 -8.96 19.50
CA LYS A 3 18.48 -8.33 19.33
C LYS A 3 18.28 -6.85 19.02
N HIS A 4 18.56 -6.00 20.01
CA HIS A 4 18.46 -4.56 19.91
C HIS A 4 19.73 -3.97 19.29
N VAL A 5 19.61 -3.34 18.12
CA VAL A 5 20.75 -2.91 17.31
C VAL A 5 20.76 -1.40 17.06
N PRO A 6 21.94 -0.79 16.93
CA PRO A 6 22.04 0.63 16.58
C PRO A 6 21.56 0.88 15.14
N ILE A 7 21.19 2.13 14.85
CA ILE A 7 20.59 2.53 13.56
C ILE A 7 21.43 2.12 12.33
N ARG A 8 22.76 2.18 12.41
CA ARG A 8 23.65 1.81 11.31
C ARG A 8 23.55 0.32 11.01
N MET A 9 23.57 -0.50 12.05
CA MET A 9 23.51 -1.95 11.90
C MET A 9 22.12 -2.39 11.44
N ALA A 10 21.06 -1.72 11.90
CA ALA A 10 19.70 -1.93 11.40
C ALA A 10 19.59 -1.57 9.91
N ALA A 11 20.15 -0.45 9.49
CA ALA A 11 20.16 -0.01 8.09
C ALA A 11 20.86 -1.04 7.18
N THR A 12 22.03 -1.51 7.59
CA THR A 12 22.77 -2.56 6.87
C THR A 12 21.98 -3.87 6.78
N ALA A 13 21.36 -4.30 7.89
CA ALA A 13 20.59 -5.54 7.92
C ALA A 13 19.35 -5.51 7.00
N LEU A 14 18.82 -4.32 6.71
CA LEU A 14 17.62 -4.11 5.88
C LEU A 14 17.92 -3.64 4.47
N GLY A 15 19.18 -3.31 4.15
CA GLY A 15 19.57 -2.73 2.86
C GLY A 15 18.98 -1.34 2.59
N VAL A 16 18.61 -0.59 3.63
CA VAL A 16 18.04 0.77 3.50
C VAL A 16 19.01 1.82 4.01
N SER A 17 18.81 3.08 3.61
CA SER A 17 19.60 4.19 4.17
C SER A 17 19.16 4.51 5.61
N THR A 18 20.09 5.04 6.41
CA THR A 18 19.78 5.51 7.78
C THR A 18 18.70 6.61 7.78
N SER A 19 18.63 7.42 6.72
CA SER A 19 17.59 8.43 6.52
C SER A 19 16.20 7.83 6.33
N MET A 20 16.08 6.66 5.67
CA MET A 20 14.79 5.96 5.55
C MET A 20 14.28 5.48 6.91
N LEU A 21 15.17 4.95 7.76
CA LEU A 21 14.80 4.54 9.13
C LEU A 21 14.28 5.71 9.97
N ARG A 22 14.94 6.88 9.90
CA ARG A 22 14.47 8.09 10.59
C ARG A 22 13.10 8.55 10.09
N ARG A 23 12.85 8.44 8.78
CA ARG A 23 11.56 8.76 8.18
C ARG A 23 10.46 7.80 8.62
N TRP A 24 10.77 6.51 8.78
CA TRP A 24 9.82 5.53 9.32
C TRP A 24 9.52 5.75 10.80
N GLU A 25 10.50 6.18 11.58
CA GLU A 25 10.30 6.65 12.95
C GLU A 25 9.35 7.86 12.97
N ALA A 26 9.61 8.87 12.13
CA ALA A 26 8.75 10.06 12.02
C ALA A 26 7.33 9.74 11.53
N SER A 27 7.17 8.75 10.66
CA SER A 27 5.87 8.31 10.17
C SER A 27 5.17 7.29 11.10
N GLY A 28 5.74 6.99 12.27
CA GLY A 28 5.18 6.03 13.24
C GLY A 28 5.17 4.57 12.79
N ARG A 29 5.80 4.25 11.65
CA ARG A 29 5.90 2.87 11.14
C ARG A 29 6.85 2.01 11.95
N LEU A 30 7.69 2.66 12.76
CA LEU A 30 8.66 2.00 13.61
C LEU A 30 8.83 2.76 14.92
N ALA A 31 8.81 2.03 16.03
CA ALA A 31 9.12 2.55 17.36
C ALA A 31 10.49 2.03 17.85
N PRO A 32 11.53 2.86 17.96
CA PRO A 32 12.80 2.46 18.55
C PRO A 32 12.72 2.50 20.08
N LEU A 33 13.37 1.54 20.75
CA LEU A 33 13.62 1.65 22.17
C LEU A 33 14.66 2.76 22.41
N ARG A 34 14.40 3.63 23.39
CA ARG A 34 15.36 4.66 23.83
C ARG A 34 16.05 4.19 25.10
N THR A 35 17.37 4.15 25.10
CA THR A 35 18.15 3.92 26.33
C THR A 35 18.13 5.18 27.20
N GLU A 36 18.53 5.08 28.46
CA GLU A 36 18.63 6.22 29.39
C GLU A 36 19.48 7.37 28.83
N GLY A 37 20.54 7.05 28.07
CA GLY A 37 21.35 8.03 27.32
C GLY A 37 20.74 8.54 26.00
N GLY A 38 19.44 8.34 25.75
CA GLY A 38 18.71 8.84 24.58
C GLY A 38 19.01 8.13 23.24
N GLN A 39 19.83 7.08 23.25
CA GLN A 39 20.21 6.36 22.02
C GLN A 39 19.07 5.48 21.50
N ARG A 40 18.90 5.45 20.17
CA ARG A 40 17.91 4.61 19.48
C ARG A 40 18.41 3.18 19.32
N ARG A 41 17.61 2.22 19.77
CA ARG A 41 17.83 0.78 19.61
C ARG A 41 16.63 0.17 18.87
N TYR A 42 16.93 -0.48 17.76
CA TYR A 42 15.92 -1.08 16.89
C TYR A 42 15.87 -2.59 17.12
N ASP A 43 14.69 -3.17 17.27
CA ASP A 43 14.54 -4.62 17.34
C ASP A 43 14.51 -5.21 15.93
N LEU A 44 15.42 -6.16 15.66
CA LEU A 44 15.48 -6.83 14.36
C LEU A 44 14.21 -7.65 14.04
N ALA A 45 13.55 -8.19 15.06
CA ALA A 45 12.36 -9.01 14.90
C ALA A 45 11.15 -8.16 14.44
N ALA A 46 11.01 -6.95 14.98
CA ALA A 46 9.95 -6.01 14.60
C ALA A 46 10.02 -5.57 13.13
N PHE A 47 11.21 -5.58 12.52
CA PHE A 47 11.31 -5.28 11.09
C PHE A 47 10.68 -6.35 10.21
N ARG A 48 10.78 -7.63 10.58
CA ARG A 48 10.22 -8.73 9.78
C ARG A 48 8.70 -8.64 9.69
N SER A 49 8.04 -8.15 10.75
CA SER A 49 6.59 -7.99 10.77
C SER A 49 6.11 -6.68 10.13
N GLY A 50 6.85 -5.57 10.27
CA GLY A 50 6.45 -4.26 9.73
C GLY A 50 6.80 -4.00 8.26
N LEU A 51 7.71 -4.79 7.67
CA LEU A 51 8.07 -4.73 6.24
C LEU A 51 7.35 -5.75 5.38
N ALA A 52 6.75 -6.77 5.98
CA ALA A 52 5.74 -7.55 5.30
C ALA A 52 4.59 -6.59 5.06
N HIS A 53 4.53 -6.01 3.85
CA HIS A 53 3.25 -5.57 3.31
C HIS A 53 2.31 -6.74 3.55
N ALA A 54 1.33 -6.56 4.45
CA ALA A 54 0.29 -7.55 4.68
C ALA A 54 -0.10 -8.04 3.30
N ALA A 55 0.10 -9.34 3.06
CA ALA A 55 -0.04 -9.91 1.73
C ALA A 55 -1.35 -9.35 1.16
N PRO A 56 -1.30 -8.59 0.06
CA PRO A 56 -2.48 -7.87 -0.38
C PRO A 56 -3.56 -8.92 -0.56
N ALA A 57 -4.71 -8.70 0.11
CA ALA A 57 -5.89 -9.53 -0.07
C ALA A 57 -6.08 -9.77 -1.58
N PRO A 58 -6.60 -10.92 -2.03
CA PRO A 58 -6.70 -11.27 -3.44
C PRO A 58 -7.59 -10.26 -4.18
N ARG A 59 -6.98 -9.16 -4.63
CA ARG A 59 -7.62 -8.05 -5.33
C ARG A 59 -7.52 -8.33 -6.81
N ARG A 60 -8.65 -8.29 -7.50
CA ARG A 60 -8.70 -8.34 -8.95
C ARG A 60 -8.48 -6.92 -9.48
N THR A 61 -7.42 -6.73 -10.27
CA THR A 61 -7.15 -5.45 -10.93
C THR A 61 -8.09 -5.30 -12.12
N ILE A 62 -9.01 -4.34 -12.05
CA ILE A 62 -10.01 -4.08 -13.10
C ILE A 62 -9.50 -3.06 -14.14
N ALA A 63 -8.70 -2.08 -13.71
CA ALA A 63 -8.16 -1.04 -14.57
C ALA A 63 -6.80 -0.52 -14.05
N TYR A 64 -5.99 0.04 -14.95
CA TYR A 64 -4.65 0.57 -14.65
C TYR A 64 -4.46 1.95 -15.28
N ALA A 65 -3.86 2.87 -14.52
CA ALA A 65 -3.44 4.20 -14.98
C ALA A 65 -2.10 4.58 -14.33
N ARG A 66 -1.26 5.32 -15.05
CA ARG A 66 0.06 5.75 -14.56
C ARG A 66 0.42 7.13 -15.10
N ALA A 67 1.03 7.95 -14.25
CA ALA A 67 1.75 9.17 -14.61
C ALA A 67 3.23 9.03 -14.25
N CYS A 68 4.11 9.57 -15.11
CA CYS A 68 5.56 9.46 -14.95
C CYS A 68 6.17 10.70 -14.28
N SER A 69 5.53 11.87 -14.40
CA SER A 69 5.97 13.10 -13.74
C SER A 69 4.87 13.70 -12.86
N HIS A 70 5.27 14.53 -11.89
CA HIS A 70 4.33 15.24 -11.02
C HIS A 70 3.44 16.21 -11.81
N ASP A 71 3.96 16.80 -12.89
CA ASP A 71 3.22 17.71 -13.77
C ASP A 71 2.10 16.99 -14.56
N GLN A 72 2.17 15.66 -14.67
CA GLN A 72 1.14 14.81 -15.29
C GLN A 72 0.02 14.39 -14.32
N ARG A 73 -0.05 14.98 -13.12
CA ARG A 73 -1.09 14.65 -12.13
C ARG A 73 -2.50 14.98 -12.63
N ALA A 74 -2.65 16.06 -13.38
CA ALA A 74 -3.93 16.42 -14.00
C ALA A 74 -4.38 15.37 -15.04
N ASP A 75 -3.43 14.83 -15.82
CA ASP A 75 -3.71 13.76 -16.78
C ASP A 75 -4.11 12.45 -16.10
N LEU A 76 -3.55 12.15 -14.92
CA LEU A 76 -3.95 10.99 -14.13
C LEU A 76 -5.42 11.06 -13.71
N GLU A 77 -5.89 12.24 -13.29
CA GLU A 77 -7.30 12.42 -12.91
C GLU A 77 -8.22 12.27 -14.12
N ARG A 78 -7.81 12.77 -15.29
CA ARG A 78 -8.53 12.56 -16.55
C ARG A 78 -8.57 11.08 -16.93
N GLN A 79 -7.45 10.35 -16.82
CA GLN A 79 -7.39 8.91 -17.10
C GLN A 79 -8.34 8.13 -16.18
N LYS A 80 -8.42 8.50 -14.90
CA LYS A 80 -9.35 7.90 -13.93
C LYS A 80 -10.80 8.11 -14.36
N GLN A 81 -11.19 9.33 -14.71
CA GLN A 81 -12.56 9.62 -15.18
C GLN A 81 -12.94 8.85 -16.45
N VAL A 82 -12.00 8.67 -17.38
CA VAL A 82 -12.22 7.88 -18.59
C VAL A 82 -12.42 6.40 -18.25
N LEU A 83 -11.59 5.84 -17.36
CA LEU A 83 -11.73 4.46 -16.91
C LEU A 83 -13.05 4.23 -16.16
N GLU A 84 -13.47 5.18 -15.32
CA GLU A 84 -14.76 5.14 -14.63
C GLU A 84 -15.94 5.14 -15.61
N ARG A 85 -15.92 6.03 -16.60
CA ARG A 85 -16.95 6.09 -17.65
C ARG A 85 -16.97 4.83 -18.51
N TYR A 86 -15.81 4.29 -18.86
CA TYR A 86 -15.71 3.07 -19.65
C TYR A 86 -16.25 1.86 -18.89
N CYS A 87 -15.93 1.74 -17.59
CA CYS A 87 -16.52 0.73 -16.73
C CYS A 87 -18.03 0.90 -16.63
N ALA A 88 -18.54 2.11 -16.38
CA ALA A 88 -19.98 2.39 -16.31
C ALA A 88 -20.70 2.08 -17.63
N TRP A 89 -20.10 2.42 -18.77
CA TRP A 89 -20.62 2.12 -20.10
C TRP A 89 -20.67 0.61 -20.38
N LEU A 90 -19.64 -0.15 -20.01
CA LEU A 90 -19.65 -1.62 -20.11
C LEU A 90 -20.79 -2.24 -19.30
N TYR A 91 -21.17 -1.60 -18.19
CA TYR A 91 -22.31 -2.01 -17.37
C TYR A 91 -23.66 -1.61 -17.97
N ASP A 92 -23.78 -0.41 -18.54
CA ASP A 92 -25.02 0.14 -19.08
C ASP A 92 -25.40 -0.40 -20.48
N SER A 93 -24.40 -0.71 -21.31
CA SER A 93 -24.58 -1.18 -22.70
C SER A 93 -25.16 -2.60 -22.83
N ARG A 94 -25.49 -3.26 -21.71
CA ARG A 94 -26.02 -4.62 -21.70
C ARG A 94 -27.32 -4.71 -20.91
N SER A 95 -28.32 -4.04 -21.46
CA SER A 95 -29.72 -4.46 -21.46
C SER A 95 -29.87 -5.97 -21.26
N CYS A 96 -30.47 -6.34 -20.11
CA CYS A 96 -30.97 -7.64 -19.61
C CYS A 96 -30.10 -8.92 -19.65
N ARG A 97 -29.01 -9.02 -20.40
CA ARG A 97 -28.18 -10.27 -20.44
C ARG A 97 -27.09 -10.37 -19.36
N ASN A 98 -26.76 -9.28 -18.69
CA ASN A 98 -25.58 -9.19 -17.82
C ASN A 98 -25.89 -8.99 -16.33
N GLN A 99 -27.12 -9.20 -15.88
CA GLN A 99 -27.54 -8.95 -14.50
C GLN A 99 -26.77 -9.81 -13.47
N LYS A 100 -26.58 -11.11 -13.77
CA LYS A 100 -25.88 -12.06 -12.91
C LYS A 100 -24.42 -11.68 -12.59
N PRO A 101 -23.57 -11.31 -13.56
CA PRO A 101 -22.20 -10.87 -13.25
C PRO A 101 -22.13 -9.52 -12.51
N ILE A 102 -23.13 -8.63 -12.68
CA ILE A 102 -23.19 -7.34 -11.96
C ILE A 102 -23.49 -7.55 -10.48
N GLU A 103 -24.42 -8.44 -10.16
CA GLU A 103 -24.68 -8.87 -8.78
C GLU A 103 -23.45 -9.54 -8.18
N GLY A 104 -22.72 -10.36 -8.94
CA GLY A 104 -21.47 -10.98 -8.47
C GLY A 104 -20.36 -9.96 -8.16
N VAL A 105 -20.23 -8.89 -8.96
CA VAL A 105 -19.26 -7.82 -8.66
C VAL A 105 -19.71 -6.97 -7.46
N ARG A 106 -21.01 -6.68 -7.33
CA ARG A 106 -21.56 -5.98 -6.16
C ARG A 106 -21.37 -6.76 -4.88
N GLN A 107 -21.64 -8.07 -4.93
CA GLN A 107 -21.41 -8.99 -3.81
C GLN A 107 -19.92 -9.06 -3.45
N ALA A 108 -19.02 -9.17 -4.43
CA ALA A 108 -17.58 -9.15 -4.17
C ALA A 108 -17.07 -7.82 -3.59
N VAL A 109 -17.71 -6.69 -3.96
CA VAL A 109 -17.41 -5.37 -3.38
C VAL A 109 -17.93 -5.27 -1.94
N GLN A 110 -19.12 -5.79 -1.65
CA GLN A 110 -19.68 -5.84 -0.29
C GLN A 110 -18.91 -6.79 0.63
N GLU A 111 -18.52 -7.97 0.15
CA GLU A 111 -17.71 -8.94 0.89
C GLU A 111 -16.29 -8.42 1.17
N ALA A 112 -15.76 -7.54 0.31
CA ALA A 112 -14.48 -6.89 0.54
C ALA A 112 -14.56 -5.67 1.48
N GLN A 113 -15.77 -5.25 1.86
CA GLN A 113 -16.03 -4.13 2.77
C GLN A 113 -16.42 -4.58 4.19
N CYS A 114 -16.55 -5.89 4.43
CA CYS A 114 -16.66 -6.48 5.77
C CYS A 114 -15.29 -6.86 6.34
#